data_AF-A0A1S3RMJ4-F1
#
_entry.id   AF-A0A1S3RMJ4-F1
#
_cell.length_a   1.000
_cell.length_b   1.000
_cell.length_c   1.000
_cell.angle_alpha   90.00
_cell.angle_beta   90.00
_cell.angle_gamma   90.00
#
_symmetry.space_group_name_H-M   'P 1'
#
loop_
_entity.id
_entity.type
_entity.pdbx_description
1 polymer ?
#
loop_
_entity_poly.entity_id
_entity_poly.type
_entity_poly.pdbx_seq_one_letter_code
_entity_poly.pdbx_strand_id
1 'polypeptide(L)'
;MDSEADVGLTTGRKESRTHREATNCESVSSPAFKGQLSDVAPEFKKELRNLIATLLHPNSLAEKEINGNKVTCRGLLEFFKAYIKIYQGEDLPHPKSMLQATAEANNLAAVAAAKDQYYKNMEKVCGGDVPSATATETSLRPSW
;
A
#
# COMPACT_ATOMS: atom_id res chain seq x y z
N MET A 1 -55.42 50.55 35.09
CA MET A 1 -55.59 50.14 33.68
C MET A 1 -54.85 48.82 33.50
N ASP A 2 -55.08 47.86 34.39
CA ASP A 2 -56.24 46.94 34.42
C ASP A 2 -56.17 45.95 33.27
N SER A 3 -55.81 44.70 33.59
CA SER A 3 -56.66 43.53 33.38
C SER A 3 -55.98 42.27 33.95
N GLU A 4 -56.50 41.81 35.09
CA GLU A 4 -56.44 40.42 35.57
C GLU A 4 -57.07 39.46 34.54
N ALA A 5 -56.53 38.24 34.47
CA ALA A 5 -57.33 37.01 34.48
C ALA A 5 -56.43 35.82 34.81
N ASP A 6 -56.51 35.40 36.07
CA ASP A 6 -56.19 34.05 36.53
C ASP A 6 -57.13 33.01 35.91
N VAL A 7 -56.68 31.75 35.88
CA VAL A 7 -57.44 30.51 36.13
C VAL A 7 -56.87 29.35 35.29
N GLY A 8 -56.42 28.30 35.99
CA GLY A 8 -56.75 26.93 35.60
C GLY A 8 -55.58 25.96 35.40
N LEU A 9 -55.20 25.29 36.49
CA LEU A 9 -54.52 23.98 36.49
C LEU A 9 -55.18 22.99 35.51
N THR A 10 -54.41 22.36 34.63
CA THR A 10 -54.58 20.92 34.36
C THR A 10 -53.24 20.21 34.25
N THR A 11 -53.01 19.34 35.23
CA THR A 11 -52.07 18.21 35.20
C THR A 11 -52.24 17.41 33.91
N GLY A 12 -51.15 17.15 33.19
CA GLY A 12 -51.19 16.39 31.95
C GLY A 12 -49.83 15.86 31.50
N ARG A 13 -49.39 14.78 32.15
CA ARG A 13 -48.56 13.70 31.59
C ARG A 13 -47.16 14.09 31.07
N LYS A 14 -46.14 13.78 31.88
CA LYS A 14 -44.77 13.49 31.41
C LYS A 14 -44.87 12.41 30.32
N GLU A 15 -44.73 12.81 29.06
CA GLU A 15 -44.46 11.85 28.00
C GLU A 15 -42.99 11.47 28.09
N SER A 16 -42.73 10.50 28.97
CA SER A 16 -41.49 9.73 28.98
C SER A 16 -41.43 8.93 27.67
N ARG A 17 -41.10 9.60 26.58
CA ARG A 17 -40.68 8.93 25.36
C ARG A 17 -39.21 8.56 25.56
N THR A 18 -39.00 7.47 26.27
CA THR A 18 -37.81 6.64 26.09
C THR A 18 -37.82 6.18 24.65
N HIS A 19 -37.25 6.99 23.75
CA HIS A 19 -36.68 6.52 22.49
C HIS A 19 -35.42 5.75 22.86
N ARG A 20 -35.61 4.54 23.41
CA ARG A 20 -34.60 3.49 23.34
C ARG A 20 -34.66 2.90 21.93
N GLU A 21 -33.47 2.54 21.46
CA GLU A 21 -33.19 1.80 20.23
C GLU A 21 -33.25 2.60 18.93
N ALA A 22 -32.20 3.38 18.72
CA ALA A 22 -31.58 3.46 17.41
C ALA A 22 -30.05 3.33 17.58
N THR A 23 -29.54 2.17 17.16
CA THR A 23 -28.20 1.98 16.59
C THR A 23 -27.02 2.42 17.44
N ASN A 24 -26.66 1.63 18.46
CA ASN A 24 -25.24 1.52 18.80
C ASN A 24 -24.62 0.53 17.82
N CYS A 25 -24.27 1.01 16.62
CA CYS A 25 -23.41 0.26 15.74
C CYS A 25 -22.01 0.33 16.36
N GLU A 26 -21.64 -0.67 17.17
CA GLU A 26 -20.27 -0.77 17.65
C GLU A 26 -19.39 -0.95 16.42
N SER A 27 -18.65 0.10 16.07
CA SER A 27 -17.68 0.05 14.99
C SER A 27 -16.69 -1.08 15.27
N VAL A 28 -16.29 -1.81 14.23
CA VAL A 28 -15.23 -2.86 14.23
C VAL A 28 -13.89 -2.40 14.85
N SER A 29 -13.76 -1.12 15.16
CA SER A 29 -12.67 -0.54 15.97
C SER A 29 -12.68 -0.96 17.44
N SER A 30 -13.72 -1.65 17.94
CA SER A 30 -13.72 -2.13 19.33
C SER A 30 -12.84 -3.38 19.47
N PRO A 31 -11.87 -3.40 20.41
CA PRO A 31 -11.04 -4.58 20.65
C PRO A 31 -11.83 -5.76 21.25
N ALA A 32 -13.08 -5.52 21.64
CA ALA A 32 -14.01 -6.54 22.15
C ALA A 32 -14.84 -7.22 21.06
N PHE A 33 -14.85 -6.70 19.83
CA PHE A 33 -15.59 -7.30 18.73
C PHE A 33 -15.01 -8.68 18.40
N LYS A 34 -15.80 -9.74 18.62
CA LYS A 34 -15.41 -11.12 18.38
C LYS A 34 -16.09 -11.70 17.13
N GLY A 35 -16.58 -10.85 16.23
CA GLY A 35 -17.22 -11.28 14.97
C GLY A 35 -18.69 -11.69 15.10
N GLN A 36 -19.38 -11.34 16.20
CA GLN A 36 -20.79 -11.67 16.38
C GLN A 36 -21.67 -10.96 15.34
N LEU A 37 -22.56 -11.70 14.69
CA LEU A 37 -23.50 -11.14 13.71
C LEU A 37 -24.54 -10.18 14.33
N SER A 38 -24.80 -10.28 15.64
CA SER A 38 -25.67 -9.36 16.37
C SER A 38 -25.15 -7.93 16.34
N ASP A 39 -23.82 -7.78 16.36
CA ASP A 39 -23.15 -6.49 16.60
C ASP A 39 -22.83 -5.79 15.27
N VAL A 40 -23.12 -6.45 14.14
CA VAL A 40 -22.90 -5.93 12.79
C VAL A 40 -24.17 -5.26 12.26
N ALA A 41 -24.01 -4.12 11.58
CA ALA A 41 -25.11 -3.40 10.94
C ALA A 41 -25.92 -4.29 10.00
N PRO A 42 -27.27 -4.21 10.03
CA PRO A 42 -28.14 -5.04 9.19
C PRO A 42 -27.93 -4.80 7.69
N GLU A 43 -27.64 -3.57 7.27
CA GLU A 43 -27.34 -3.21 5.88
C GLU A 43 -26.05 -3.88 5.41
N PHE A 44 -25.00 -3.84 6.23
CA PHE A 44 -23.73 -4.52 5.92
C PHE A 44 -23.93 -6.03 5.77
N LYS A 45 -24.71 -6.66 6.66
CA LYS A 45 -25.05 -8.09 6.54
C LYS A 45 -25.78 -8.41 5.24
N LYS A 46 -26.68 -7.54 4.79
CA LYS A 46 -27.42 -7.70 3.54
C LYS A 46 -26.45 -7.64 2.34
N GLU A 47 -25.61 -6.63 2.27
CA GLU A 47 -24.68 -6.48 1.14
C GLU A 47 -23.56 -7.54 1.15
N LEU A 48 -23.09 -7.95 2.33
CA LEU A 48 -22.12 -9.04 2.44
C LEU A 48 -22.69 -10.37 1.89
N ARG A 49 -23.97 -10.65 2.14
CA ARG A 49 -24.64 -11.83 1.56
C ARG A 49 -24.67 -11.77 0.03
N ASN A 50 -25.00 -10.61 -0.53
CA ASN A 50 -24.99 -10.41 -1.98
C ASN A 50 -23.57 -10.57 -2.55
N LEU A 51 -22.56 -10.01 -1.89
CA LEU A 51 -21.16 -10.08 -2.30
C LEU A 51 -20.63 -11.52 -2.31
N ILE A 52 -20.83 -12.26 -1.21
CA ILE A 52 -20.38 -13.65 -1.10
C ILE A 52 -21.04 -14.51 -2.18
N ALA A 53 -22.35 -14.36 -2.37
CA ALA A 53 -23.08 -15.05 -3.42
C ALA A 53 -22.52 -14.71 -4.81
N THR A 54 -22.12 -13.46 -5.05
CA THR A 54 -21.59 -13.03 -6.35
C THR A 54 -20.18 -13.58 -6.62
N LEU A 55 -19.31 -13.55 -5.62
CA LEU A 55 -17.90 -13.98 -5.76
C LEU A 55 -17.72 -15.49 -5.77
N LEU A 56 -18.51 -16.21 -4.97
CA LEU A 56 -18.35 -17.66 -4.75
C LEU A 56 -19.48 -18.49 -5.37
N HIS A 57 -20.31 -17.89 -6.25
CA HIS A 57 -21.31 -18.66 -6.98
C HIS A 57 -20.61 -19.77 -7.80
N PRO A 58 -21.13 -21.01 -7.83
CA PRO A 58 -20.50 -22.11 -8.58
C PRO A 58 -20.20 -21.78 -10.04
N ASN A 59 -21.07 -20.98 -10.67
CA ASN A 59 -20.90 -20.55 -12.06
C ASN A 59 -19.94 -19.36 -12.24
N SER A 60 -19.57 -18.68 -11.16
CA SER A 60 -18.65 -17.54 -11.15
C SER A 60 -17.24 -17.93 -10.68
N LEU A 61 -17.04 -19.18 -10.24
CA LEU A 61 -15.75 -19.68 -9.80
C LEU A 61 -14.81 -19.84 -11.01
N ALA A 62 -13.86 -18.92 -11.13
CA ALA A 62 -12.80 -19.01 -12.12
C ALA A 62 -11.75 -20.05 -11.70
N GLU A 63 -11.49 -21.03 -12.56
CA GLU A 63 -10.36 -21.93 -12.39
C GLU A 63 -9.04 -21.14 -12.47
N LYS A 64 -8.05 -21.51 -11.65
CA LYS A 64 -6.76 -20.84 -11.68
C LYS A 64 -6.04 -21.19 -12.99
N GLU A 65 -5.69 -20.17 -13.75
CA GLU A 65 -4.88 -20.30 -14.96
C GLU A 65 -3.52 -19.62 -14.80
N ILE A 66 -2.47 -20.28 -15.30
CA ILE A 66 -1.12 -19.74 -15.41
C ILE A 66 -0.67 -19.94 -16.86
N ASN A 67 -0.33 -18.85 -17.55
CA ASN A 67 0.00 -18.84 -18.97
C ASN A 67 -1.08 -19.49 -19.85
N GLY A 68 -2.36 -19.25 -19.54
CA GLY A 68 -3.50 -19.81 -20.28
C GLY A 68 -3.76 -21.31 -20.02
N ASN A 69 -3.00 -21.95 -19.14
CA ASN A 69 -3.22 -23.35 -18.76
C ASN A 69 -3.93 -23.44 -17.42
N LYS A 70 -4.99 -24.24 -17.36
CA LYS A 70 -5.68 -24.61 -16.12
C LYS A 70 -4.74 -25.35 -15.17
N VAL A 71 -4.71 -24.92 -13.92
CA VAL A 71 -3.78 -25.43 -12.90
C VAL A 71 -4.52 -26.30 -11.90
N THR A 72 -4.04 -27.53 -11.73
CA THR A 72 -4.55 -28.44 -10.68
C THR A 72 -4.05 -28.05 -9.30
N CYS A 73 -4.72 -28.50 -8.23
CA CYS A 73 -4.28 -28.22 -6.85
C CYS A 73 -2.83 -28.64 -6.58
N ARG A 74 -2.40 -29.77 -7.17
CA ARG A 74 -0.99 -30.23 -7.07
C ARG A 74 -0.05 -29.29 -7.83
N GLY A 75 -0.42 -28.90 -9.05
CA GLY A 75 0.37 -27.95 -9.84
C GLY A 75 0.51 -26.61 -9.13
N LEU A 76 -0.58 -26.11 -8.52
CA LEU A 76 -0.58 -24.85 -7.78
C LEU A 76 0.42 -24.85 -6.63
N LEU A 77 0.56 -25.97 -5.90
CA LEU A 77 1.55 -26.10 -4.83
C LEU A 77 2.99 -26.04 -5.35
N GLU A 78 3.27 -26.67 -6.49
CA GLU A 78 4.60 -26.62 -7.11
C GLU A 78 4.93 -25.21 -7.61
N PHE A 79 3.96 -24.51 -8.22
CA PHE A 79 4.09 -23.09 -8.55
C PHE A 79 4.35 -22.23 -7.31
N PHE A 80 3.65 -22.49 -6.20
CA PHE A 80 3.82 -21.76 -4.96
C PHE A 80 5.25 -21.87 -4.42
N LYS A 81 5.81 -23.09 -4.37
CA LYS A 81 7.21 -23.33 -3.98
C LYS A 81 8.20 -22.64 -4.92
N ALA A 82 7.98 -22.75 -6.23
CA ALA A 82 8.84 -22.13 -7.23
C ALA A 82 8.84 -20.60 -7.10
N TYR A 83 7.67 -19.98 -6.95
CA TYR A 83 7.56 -18.53 -6.78
C TYR A 83 8.22 -18.05 -5.49
N ILE A 84 8.02 -18.75 -4.36
CA ILE A 84 8.72 -18.41 -3.11
C ILE A 84 10.23 -18.48 -3.28
N LYS A 85 10.74 -19.51 -3.97
CA LYS A 85 12.18 -19.66 -4.21
C LYS A 85 12.75 -18.52 -5.06
N ILE A 86 12.00 -18.01 -6.04
CA ILE A 86 12.40 -16.85 -6.84
C ILE A 86 12.45 -15.59 -5.95
N TYR A 87 11.46 -15.38 -5.09
CA TYR A 87 11.45 -14.25 -4.15
C TYR A 87 12.53 -14.33 -3.06
N GLN A 88 13.08 -15.50 -2.79
CA GLN A 88 14.23 -15.68 -1.90
C GLN A 88 15.57 -15.40 -2.60
N GLY A 89 15.59 -15.32 -3.93
CA GLY A 89 16.76 -14.90 -4.70
C GLY A 89 16.85 -13.38 -4.82
N GLU A 90 18.04 -12.89 -5.12
CA GLU A 90 18.33 -11.45 -5.36
C GLU A 90 17.98 -11.01 -6.81
N ASP A 91 17.45 -11.92 -7.63
CA ASP A 91 17.25 -11.71 -9.08
C ASP A 91 16.09 -10.76 -9.41
N LEU A 92 15.19 -10.49 -8.44
CA LEU A 92 14.07 -9.58 -8.64
C LEU A 92 14.37 -8.20 -8.03
N PRO A 93 14.04 -7.10 -8.72
CA PRO A 93 14.17 -5.77 -8.16
C PRO A 93 13.27 -5.66 -6.92
N HIS A 94 13.89 -5.31 -5.79
CA HIS A 94 13.17 -5.12 -4.54
C HIS A 94 12.13 -3.99 -4.71
N PRO A 95 10.90 -4.15 -4.19
CA PRO A 95 9.95 -3.07 -4.11
C PRO A 95 10.56 -1.92 -3.30
N LYS A 96 10.82 -0.79 -3.95
CA LYS A 96 11.37 0.40 -3.30
C LYS A 96 10.30 1.46 -3.15
N SER A 97 10.41 2.23 -2.08
CA SER A 97 9.61 3.45 -1.96
C SER A 97 9.96 4.41 -3.10
N MET A 98 8.98 5.20 -3.53
CA MET A 98 9.19 6.20 -4.60
C MET A 98 10.35 7.14 -4.27
N LEU A 99 10.48 7.58 -3.00
CA LEU A 99 11.57 8.47 -2.57
C LEU A 99 12.94 7.80 -2.70
N GLN A 100 13.05 6.53 -2.30
CA GLN A 100 14.30 5.78 -2.40
C GLN A 100 14.70 5.54 -3.87
N ALA A 101 13.73 5.22 -4.73
CA ALA A 101 13.99 5.04 -6.17
C ALA A 101 14.52 6.34 -6.80
N THR A 102 13.95 7.50 -6.46
CA THR A 102 14.42 8.81 -6.95
C THR A 102 15.80 9.16 -6.41
N ALA A 103 16.06 8.90 -5.12
CA ALA A 103 17.37 9.15 -4.53
C ALA A 103 18.46 8.29 -5.19
N GLU A 104 18.19 7.00 -5.42
CA GLU A 104 19.11 6.10 -6.12
C GLU A 104 19.36 6.55 -7.57
N ALA A 105 18.31 6.94 -8.31
CA ALA A 105 18.45 7.44 -9.67
C ALA A 105 19.30 8.72 -9.74
N ASN A 106 19.07 9.66 -8.83
CA ASN A 106 19.85 10.91 -8.73
C ASN A 106 21.33 10.62 -8.42
N ASN A 107 21.60 9.73 -7.45
CA ASN A 107 22.96 9.35 -7.09
C ASN A 107 23.67 8.62 -8.24
N LEU A 108 22.99 7.70 -8.93
CA LEU A 108 23.51 7.01 -10.11
C LEU A 108 23.85 7.99 -11.24
N ALA A 109 22.97 8.97 -11.49
CA ALA A 109 23.20 10.01 -12.49
C ALA A 109 24.40 10.90 -12.13
N ALA A 110 24.52 11.30 -10.86
CA ALA A 110 25.65 12.09 -10.38
C ALA A 110 26.99 11.33 -10.49
N VAL A 111 27.01 10.05 -10.12
CA VAL A 111 28.18 9.17 -10.25
C VAL A 111 28.59 9.03 -11.72
N ALA A 112 27.63 8.81 -12.62
CA ALA A 112 27.90 8.71 -14.05
C ALA A 112 28.49 10.01 -14.61
N ALA A 113 27.92 11.16 -14.25
CA ALA A 113 28.39 12.47 -14.68
C ALA A 113 29.82 12.77 -14.18
N ALA A 114 30.11 12.48 -12.91
CA ALA A 114 31.44 12.68 -12.34
C ALA A 114 32.49 11.77 -13.02
N LYS A 115 32.14 10.50 -13.27
CA LYS A 115 33.01 9.54 -13.94
C LYS A 115 33.30 9.95 -15.39
N ASP A 116 32.28 10.41 -16.12
CA ASP A 116 32.42 10.92 -17.48
C ASP A 116 33.30 12.17 -17.54
N GLN A 117 33.15 13.11 -16.59
CA GLN A 117 34.00 14.29 -16.50
C GLN A 117 35.47 13.92 -16.24
N TYR A 118 35.72 12.95 -15.35
CA TYR A 118 37.07 12.45 -15.10
C TYR A 118 37.68 11.83 -16.37
N TYR A 119 36.96 10.94 -17.07
CA TYR A 119 37.46 10.32 -18.29
C TYR A 119 37.76 11.34 -19.39
N LYS A 120 36.87 12.31 -19.61
CA LYS A 120 37.10 13.41 -20.56
C LYS A 120 38.34 14.24 -20.23
N ASN A 121 38.61 14.45 -18.95
CA ASN A 121 39.79 15.21 -18.52
C ASN A 121 41.07 14.36 -18.63
N MET A 122 41.00 13.08 -18.26
CA MET A 122 42.13 12.16 -18.37
C MET A 122 42.51 11.83 -19.81
N GLU A 123 41.54 11.74 -20.72
CA GLU A 123 41.77 11.54 -22.15
C GLU A 123 42.56 12.71 -22.77
N LYS A 124 42.35 13.93 -22.29
CA LYS A 124 43.12 15.10 -22.75
C LYS A 124 44.57 15.12 -22.27
N VAL A 125 44.85 14.45 -21.14
CA VAL A 125 46.19 14.43 -20.52
C VAL A 125 47.00 13.20 -20.96
N CYS A 126 46.33 12.05 -21.15
CA CYS A 126 46.97 10.75 -21.39
C CYS A 126 46.33 9.95 -22.56
N GLY A 127 45.55 10.58 -23.44
CA GLY A 127 44.92 9.93 -24.59
C GLY A 127 45.91 9.49 -25.68
N GLY A 128 45.40 8.76 -26.69
CA GLY A 128 46.23 8.07 -27.69
C GLY A 128 47.19 8.93 -28.53
N ASP A 129 47.01 10.26 -28.55
CA ASP A 129 47.85 11.22 -29.28
C ASP A 129 48.85 11.99 -28.40
N VAL A 130 48.95 11.71 -27.09
CA VAL A 130 49.87 12.40 -26.16
C VAL A 130 51.09 11.49 -25.85
N PRO A 131 52.35 11.96 -25.98
CA PRO A 131 53.52 11.13 -25.69
C PRO A 131 53.47 10.64 -24.23
N SER A 132 53.72 9.34 -24.02
CA SER A 132 53.57 8.64 -22.73
C SER A 132 54.08 9.49 -21.57
N ALA A 133 53.14 10.06 -20.80
CA ALA A 133 53.44 10.82 -19.61
C ALA A 133 54.11 9.88 -18.60
N THR A 134 55.32 10.23 -18.18
CA THR A 134 56.07 9.46 -17.18
C THR A 134 55.31 9.48 -15.85
N ALA A 135 55.22 8.30 -15.23
CA ALA A 135 54.30 7.94 -14.14
C ALA A 135 54.44 8.72 -12.82
N THR A 136 55.24 9.79 -12.76
CA THR A 136 55.56 10.51 -11.53
C THR A 136 54.83 11.85 -11.36
N GLU A 137 54.22 12.43 -12.41
CA GLU A 137 53.59 13.76 -12.31
C GLU A 137 52.06 13.72 -12.13
N THR A 138 51.40 12.61 -12.52
CA THR A 138 49.94 12.47 -12.43
C THR A 138 49.41 12.30 -10.99
N SER A 139 50.31 12.12 -10.00
CA SER A 139 49.96 11.92 -8.59
C SER A 139 50.26 13.14 -7.69
N LEU A 140 50.32 14.36 -8.25
CA LEU A 140 50.44 15.57 -7.42
C LEU A 140 49.07 16.13 -7.02
N ARG A 141 48.61 15.58 -5.89
CA ARG A 141 47.77 16.14 -4.80
C ARG A 141 46.60 17.08 -5.17
N PRO A 142 45.36 16.71 -4.83
CA PRO A 142 44.28 17.69 -4.68
C PRO A 142 44.60 18.59 -3.46
N SER A 143 44.65 19.90 -3.66
CA SER A 143 44.61 20.89 -2.58
C SER A 143 43.16 21.08 -2.14
N TRP A 144 42.73 20.26 -1.18
CA TRP A 144 41.68 20.60 -0.21
C TRP A 144 42.16 20.10 1.16
#